data_AF-A0A7S0Q1D9-F1
#
_entry.id   AF-A0A7S0Q1D9-F1
#
_cell.length_a   1.000
_cell.length_b   1.000
_cell.length_c   1.000
_cell.angle_alpha   90.00
_cell.angle_beta   90.00
_cell.angle_gamma   90.00
#
_symmetry.space_group_name_H-M   'P 1'
#
loop_
_entity.id
_entity.type
_entity.pdbx_description
1 polymer ?
#
loop_
_entity_poly.entity_id
_entity_poly.type
_entity_poly.pdbx_seq_one_letter_code
_entity_poly.pdbx_strand_id
1 'polypeptide(L)'
;ESEVYRVVPEVGAASSSSSVRRSTREKTKEIPLDALNAIDVPVPSAPWYTYSIGGADTGGADADRILREVETDESILNLKAQFSSCRRVALSLRARVVAAAVVELHAS
;
A
#
# COMPACT_ATOMS: atom_id res chain seq x y z
N GLU A 1 -42.43 38.74 30.69
CA GLU A 1 -41.75 38.80 29.38
C GLU A 1 -40.85 37.58 29.26
N SER A 2 -40.92 36.93 28.12
CA SER A 2 -40.32 35.62 27.81
C SER A 2 -38.97 35.79 27.15
N GLU A 3 -37.95 34.98 27.48
CA GLU A 3 -36.99 34.45 26.50
C GLU A 3 -36.16 33.30 27.13
N VAL A 4 -36.58 32.04 26.96
CA VAL A 4 -36.17 31.07 25.91
C VAL A 4 -34.79 30.46 26.18
N TYR A 5 -34.83 29.25 26.76
CA TYR A 5 -33.74 28.28 26.76
C TYR A 5 -33.45 27.84 25.32
N ARG A 6 -32.18 27.91 24.90
CA ARG A 6 -31.70 27.16 23.73
C ARG A 6 -30.62 26.19 24.15
N VAL A 7 -31.03 24.95 24.32
CA VAL A 7 -30.20 23.77 24.07
C VAL A 7 -30.02 23.69 22.55
N VAL A 8 -28.78 23.64 22.09
CA VAL A 8 -28.47 23.25 20.71
C VAL A 8 -27.44 22.12 20.79
N PRO A 9 -27.70 20.96 20.14
CA PRO A 9 -26.82 19.81 20.19
C PRO A 9 -25.60 20.07 19.30
N GLU A 10 -24.40 19.88 19.85
CA GLU A 10 -23.21 19.77 19.01
C GLU A 10 -23.22 18.40 18.34
N VAL A 11 -23.82 18.33 17.15
CA VAL A 11 -23.60 17.24 16.20
C VAL A 11 -22.21 17.43 15.60
N GLY A 12 -21.19 17.02 16.37
CA GLY A 12 -19.84 16.81 15.88
C GLY A 12 -19.75 15.46 15.19
N ALA A 13 -19.89 15.47 13.88
CA ALA A 13 -19.72 14.32 13.01
C ALA A 13 -18.44 13.55 13.36
N ALA A 14 -18.56 12.24 13.53
CA ALA A 14 -17.43 11.31 13.56
C ALA A 14 -16.72 11.35 12.20
N SER A 15 -15.75 12.24 12.05
CA SER A 15 -14.72 12.12 11.03
C SER A 15 -13.79 11.00 11.44
N SER A 16 -14.09 9.78 10.98
CA SER A 16 -13.14 8.67 10.96
C SER A 16 -12.01 9.02 9.99
N SER A 17 -11.11 9.89 10.42
CA SER A 17 -9.81 10.06 9.78
C SER A 17 -9.04 8.77 10.06
N SER A 18 -9.02 7.86 9.08
CA SER A 18 -8.05 6.78 9.04
C SER A 18 -6.67 7.43 9.03
N SER A 19 -6.10 7.56 10.22
CA SER A 19 -4.71 7.98 10.41
C SER A 19 -3.87 6.88 9.78
N VAL A 20 -3.52 7.07 8.50
CA VAL A 20 -2.53 6.27 7.80
C VAL A 20 -1.26 6.41 8.62
N ARG A 21 -0.95 5.37 9.39
CA ARG A 21 0.26 5.28 10.18
C ARG A 21 1.43 5.35 9.21
N ARG A 22 1.95 6.54 9.02
CA ARG A 22 3.21 6.79 8.32
C ARG A 22 4.28 6.09 9.16
N SER A 23 4.69 4.89 8.74
CA SER A 23 5.78 4.19 9.41
C SER A 23 7.02 5.05 9.29
N THR A 24 7.47 5.59 10.42
CA THR A 24 8.77 6.26 10.52
C THR A 24 9.82 5.16 10.54
N ARG A 25 10.15 4.63 9.36
CA ARG A 25 11.31 3.75 9.18
C ARG A 25 12.54 4.60 9.48
N GLU A 26 13.31 4.20 10.49
CA GLU A 26 14.61 4.76 10.80
C GLU A 26 15.48 4.72 9.53
N LYS A 27 16.24 5.81 9.28
CA LYS A 27 17.16 5.96 8.15
C LYS A 27 18.33 4.97 8.27
N THR A 28 18.06 3.70 8.06
CA THR A 28 19.06 2.67 7.81
C THR A 28 19.35 2.75 6.33
N LYS A 29 20.57 3.17 5.95
CA LYS A 29 21.15 3.23 4.58
C LYS A 29 20.11 3.07 3.46
N GLU A 30 19.74 4.16 2.80
CA GLU A 30 18.89 4.13 1.59
C GLU A 30 19.32 2.96 0.70
N ILE A 31 18.49 1.92 0.65
CA ILE A 31 18.73 0.79 -0.22
C ILE A 31 18.45 1.35 -1.61
N PRO A 32 19.36 1.24 -2.59
CA PRO A 32 19.17 1.83 -3.93
C PRO A 32 17.81 1.50 -4.58
N LEU A 33 17.25 0.35 -4.21
CA LEU A 33 15.94 -0.14 -4.65
C LEU A 33 14.74 0.63 -4.08
N ASP A 34 14.91 1.41 -3.01
CA ASP A 34 13.85 2.28 -2.48
C ASP A 34 13.54 3.45 -3.42
N ALA A 35 14.46 3.79 -4.34
CA ALA A 35 14.21 4.74 -5.42
C ALA A 35 13.14 4.28 -6.42
N LEU A 36 12.86 2.97 -6.46
CA LEU A 36 11.85 2.38 -7.33
C LEU A 36 10.47 2.26 -6.66
N ASN A 37 10.34 2.70 -5.40
CA ASN A 37 9.06 2.71 -4.72
C ASN A 37 8.09 3.63 -5.46
N ALA A 38 6.94 3.06 -5.81
CA ALA A 38 5.89 3.72 -6.57
C ALA A 38 4.54 3.42 -5.90
N ILE A 39 3.67 4.41 -5.79
CA ILE A 39 2.35 4.24 -5.19
C ILE A 39 1.32 4.82 -6.16
N ASP A 40 0.39 3.97 -6.59
CA ASP A 40 -0.74 4.32 -7.44
C ASP A 40 -0.36 5.10 -8.72
N VAL A 41 0.75 4.70 -9.33
CA VAL A 41 1.24 5.31 -10.57
C VAL A 41 0.40 4.82 -11.74
N PRO A 42 -0.08 5.69 -12.65
CA PRO A 42 -0.84 5.28 -13.82
C PRO A 42 -0.04 4.34 -14.73
N VAL A 43 -0.68 3.31 -15.26
CA VAL A 43 -0.07 2.45 -16.28
C VAL A 43 -0.12 3.15 -17.63
N PRO A 44 1.01 3.34 -18.32
CA PRO A 44 1.03 3.92 -19.66
C PRO A 44 0.10 3.15 -20.61
N SER A 45 -0.71 3.87 -21.38
CA SER A 45 -1.68 3.30 -22.34
C SER A 45 -2.84 2.48 -21.72
N ALA A 46 -2.96 2.41 -20.39
CA ALA A 46 -4.03 1.71 -19.70
C ALA A 46 -4.54 2.54 -18.50
N PRO A 47 -5.21 3.68 -18.72
CA PRO A 47 -5.48 4.72 -17.72
C PRO A 47 -6.41 4.29 -16.57
N TRP A 48 -7.12 3.18 -16.73
CA TRP A 48 -7.98 2.56 -15.72
C TRP A 48 -7.16 1.82 -14.64
N TYR A 49 -5.90 1.52 -14.95
CA TYR A 49 -5.01 0.78 -14.08
C TYR A 49 -3.98 1.69 -13.42
N THR A 50 -3.69 1.39 -12.17
CA THR A 50 -2.54 1.92 -11.45
C THR A 50 -1.64 0.78 -11.01
N TYR A 51 -0.35 1.05 -10.84
CA TYR A 51 0.58 0.11 -10.28
C TYR A 51 1.29 0.71 -9.06
N SER A 52 1.63 -0.16 -8.12
CA SER A 52 2.44 0.16 -6.95
C SER A 52 3.60 -0.82 -6.85
N ILE A 53 4.77 -0.31 -6.47
CA ILE A 53 6.01 -1.07 -6.28
C ILE A 53 6.53 -0.76 -4.89
N GLY A 54 6.86 -1.80 -4.12
CA GLY A 54 7.44 -1.59 -2.80
C GLY A 54 7.77 -2.88 -2.04
N GLY A 55 7.70 -2.79 -0.72
CA GLY A 55 7.94 -3.90 0.19
C GLY A 55 6.77 -4.88 0.29
N ALA A 56 6.83 -5.75 1.29
CA ALA A 56 5.88 -6.84 1.49
C ALA A 56 4.44 -6.35 1.72
N ASP A 57 4.22 -5.11 2.16
CA ASP A 57 2.87 -4.60 2.38
C ASP A 57 2.20 -4.02 1.12
N THR A 58 2.90 -3.98 -0.01
CA THR A 58 2.41 -3.35 -1.25
C THR A 58 1.17 -4.07 -1.78
N GLY A 59 0.07 -3.34 -1.98
CA GLY A 59 -1.21 -3.90 -2.40
C GLY A 59 -2.00 -4.63 -1.30
N GLY A 60 -1.45 -4.70 -0.07
CA GLY A 60 -2.14 -5.23 1.11
C GLY A 60 -2.69 -6.65 0.95
N ALA A 61 -3.81 -6.91 1.64
CA ALA A 61 -4.42 -8.24 1.74
C ALA A 61 -4.86 -8.82 0.38
N ASP A 62 -5.25 -7.98 -0.59
CA ASP A 62 -5.63 -8.46 -1.92
C ASP A 62 -4.40 -9.00 -2.67
N ALA A 63 -3.25 -8.32 -2.57
CA ALA A 63 -2.01 -8.80 -3.16
C ALA A 63 -1.52 -10.09 -2.48
N ASP A 64 -1.60 -10.17 -1.15
CA ASP A 64 -1.26 -11.40 -0.41
C ASP A 64 -2.13 -12.58 -0.84
N ARG A 65 -3.44 -12.37 -0.99
CA ARG A 65 -4.38 -13.39 -1.45
C ARG A 65 -3.99 -13.90 -2.85
N ILE A 66 -3.71 -13.00 -3.79
CA ILE A 66 -3.33 -13.37 -5.16
C ILE A 66 -2.00 -14.12 -5.19
N LEU A 67 -0.99 -13.65 -4.47
CA LEU A 67 0.33 -14.29 -4.47
C LEU A 67 0.29 -15.69 -3.86
N ARG A 68 -0.53 -15.90 -2.82
CA ARG A 68 -0.73 -17.23 -2.20
C ARG A 68 -1.43 -18.25 -3.09
N GLU A 69 -2.06 -17.82 -4.19
CA GLU A 69 -2.64 -18.74 -5.17
C GLU A 69 -1.54 -19.41 -6.02
N VAL A 70 -0.34 -18.84 -6.09
CA VAL A 70 0.74 -19.31 -6.99
C VAL A 70 2.06 -19.60 -6.27
N GLU A 71 2.30 -19.02 -5.10
CA GLU A 71 3.50 -19.19 -4.29
C GLU A 71 3.15 -19.61 -2.87
N THR A 72 3.87 -20.60 -2.34
CA THR A 72 3.65 -21.16 -1.00
C THR A 72 4.80 -20.86 -0.03
N ASP A 73 5.96 -20.41 -0.53
CA ASP A 73 7.06 -19.98 0.32
C ASP A 73 6.77 -18.60 0.93
N GLU A 74 6.33 -18.62 2.19
CA GLU A 74 6.10 -17.43 3.00
C GLU A 74 7.34 -16.54 3.14
N SER A 75 8.55 -17.05 2.93
CA SER A 75 9.77 -16.24 2.96
C SER A 75 9.83 -15.28 1.77
N ILE A 76 9.40 -15.73 0.58
CA ILE A 76 9.27 -14.91 -0.63
C ILE A 76 8.13 -13.91 -0.44
N LEU A 77 6.95 -14.37 0.00
CA LEU A 77 5.77 -13.53 0.18
C LEU A 77 6.02 -12.36 1.14
N ASN A 78 6.73 -12.63 2.23
CA ASN A 78 7.05 -11.63 3.25
C ASN A 78 8.38 -10.88 2.98
N LEU A 79 9.02 -11.13 1.83
CA LEU A 79 10.31 -10.54 1.45
C LEU A 79 11.32 -10.55 2.60
N LYS A 80 11.50 -11.71 3.24
CA LYS A 80 12.45 -11.88 4.36
C LYS A 80 13.88 -11.55 3.92
N ALA A 81 14.83 -11.46 4.85
CA ALA A 81 16.19 -10.95 4.61
C ALA A 81 16.89 -11.46 3.32
N GLN A 82 16.74 -12.74 3.00
CA GLN A 82 17.31 -13.36 1.78
C GLN A 82 16.71 -12.84 0.45
N PHE A 83 15.54 -12.18 0.51
CA PHE A 83 14.82 -11.54 -0.60
C PHE A 83 14.82 -10.01 -0.46
N SER A 84 15.83 -9.43 0.19
CA SER A 84 15.95 -7.97 0.36
C SER A 84 16.12 -7.20 -0.96
N SER A 85 16.60 -7.89 -2.02
CA SER A 85 16.65 -7.39 -3.40
C SER A 85 15.30 -7.45 -4.13
N CYS A 86 14.33 -8.17 -3.60
CA CYS A 86 13.02 -8.32 -4.21
C CYS A 86 12.10 -7.14 -3.88
N ARG A 87 11.16 -6.86 -4.78
CA ARG A 87 10.06 -5.92 -4.57
C ARG A 87 8.76 -6.57 -4.99
N ARG A 88 7.69 -6.17 -4.31
CA ARG A 88 6.33 -6.55 -4.70
C ARG A 88 5.78 -5.50 -5.65
N VAL A 89 5.14 -5.96 -6.72
CA VAL A 89 4.40 -5.15 -7.67
C VAL A 89 2.92 -5.51 -7.54
N ALA A 90 2.05 -4.52 -7.34
CA ALA A 90 0.60 -4.69 -7.33
C ALA A 90 -0.02 -3.87 -8.47
N LEU A 91 -0.89 -4.50 -9.25
CA LEU A 91 -1.68 -3.86 -10.31
C LEU A 91 -3.12 -3.71 -9.82
N SER A 92 -3.63 -2.49 -9.87
CA SER A 92 -4.96 -2.14 -9.37
C SER A 92 -5.86 -1.66 -10.51
N LEU A 93 -7.13 -2.07 -10.47
CA LEU A 93 -8.21 -1.53 -11.30
C LEU A 93 -9.25 -0.91 -10.37
N ARG A 94 -9.46 0.41 -10.48
CA ARG A 94 -10.42 1.15 -9.61
C ARG A 94 -10.21 0.84 -8.10
N ALA A 95 -8.96 0.92 -7.64
CA ALA A 95 -8.54 0.64 -6.26
C ALA A 95 -8.63 -0.83 -5.77
N ARG A 96 -9.03 -1.78 -6.62
CA ARG A 96 -8.96 -3.22 -6.32
C ARG A 96 -7.70 -3.82 -6.95
N VAL A 97 -6.91 -4.55 -6.18
CA VAL A 97 -5.76 -5.28 -6.74
C VAL A 97 -6.28 -6.46 -7.58
N VAL A 98 -5.83 -6.53 -8.82
CA VAL A 98 -6.22 -7.57 -9.80
C VAL A 98 -5.07 -8.49 -10.18
N ALA A 99 -3.84 -8.06 -9.96
CA ALA A 99 -2.65 -8.88 -10.14
C ALA A 99 -1.56 -8.43 -9.17
N ALA A 100 -0.71 -9.38 -8.76
CA ALA A 100 0.45 -9.12 -7.93
C ALA A 100 1.61 -10.02 -8.35
N ALA A 101 2.84 -9.52 -8.19
CA ALA A 101 4.06 -10.26 -8.48
C ALA A 101 5.16 -9.88 -7.48
N VAL A 102 6.10 -10.80 -7.27
CA VAL A 102 7.39 -10.51 -6.63
C VAL A 102 8.46 -10.52 -7.72
N VAL A 103 9.24 -9.45 -7.81
CA VAL A 103 10.30 -9.29 -8.80
C VAL A 103 11.63 -9.10 -8.09
N GLU A 104 12.68 -9.76 -8.55
CA GLU A 104 14.05 -9.49 -8.12
C GLU A 104 14.62 -8.35 -8.96
N LEU A 105 15.30 -7.41 -8.30
CA LEU A 105 15.90 -6.26 -8.96
C LEU A 105 17.42 -6.36 -8.90
N HIS A 106 18.05 -6.35 -10.07
CA HIS A 106 19.50 -6.32 -10.21
C HIS A 106 19.93 -4.89 -10.56
N ALA A 107 20.87 -4.34 -9.79
CA ALA A 107 21.52 -3.08 -10.16
C ALA A 107 22.37 -3.32 -11.42
N SER A 108 22.07 -2.58 -12.49
CA SER A 108 22.81 -2.57 -13.75
C SER A 108 24.06 -1.71 -13.68
#